data_AF-A0AAW2LA55-F1
#
_entry.id   AF-A0AAW2LA55-F1
#
_cell.length_a   1.000
_cell.length_b   1.000
_cell.length_c   1.000
_cell.angle_alpha   90.00
_cell.angle_beta   90.00
_cell.angle_gamma   90.00
#
_symmetry.space_group_name_H-M   'P 1'
#
loop_
_entity.id
_entity.type
_entity.pdbx_description
1 polymer ?
#
loop_
_entity_poly.entity_id
_entity_poly.type
_entity_poly.pdbx_seq_one_letter_code
_entity_poly.pdbx_strand_id
1 'polypeptide(L)'
;MPKYFSTTTISLIPKIASPASWSEYRPISLCNVMNKIYTKLMIIRLGHVLSKVVSLSQSGFVPGQLLSNNVLLAHELIHSLESRRPEPNVVFKLVMAKAYDRVSWEFLYQVLRQKGLPQRYIGLVASAVSHYWFSILVNDEHAGFFHLTRGLWLRDPLSLAFVVLAAHYLLRGLDRLFEAHSMMYYQVTSRIRVSHLEYADDMMIFTNTCQQNMEICDFLQAYERVSG
;
A
#
# COMPACT_ATOMS: atom_id res chain seq x y z
N MET A 1 2.67 -22.39 12.06
CA MET A 1 3.52 -22.03 13.22
C MET A 1 2.83 -22.49 14.51
N PRO A 2 3.56 -22.94 15.53
CA PRO A 2 3.01 -23.15 16.87
C PRO A 2 2.32 -21.89 17.40
N LYS A 3 1.16 -22.06 18.07
CA LYS A 3 0.28 -20.94 18.50
C LYS A 3 1.04 -19.86 19.27
N TYR A 4 1.93 -20.25 20.19
CA TYR A 4 2.77 -19.35 20.99
C TYR A 4 3.65 -18.40 20.16
N PHE A 5 4.17 -18.85 19.00
CA PHE A 5 5.01 -18.03 18.15
C PHE A 5 4.20 -17.07 17.26
N SER A 6 2.92 -17.36 17.06
CA SER A 6 1.99 -16.54 16.29
C SER A 6 1.10 -15.64 17.16
N THR A 7 1.27 -15.68 18.48
CA THR A 7 0.51 -14.81 19.39
C THR A 7 1.11 -13.41 19.41
N THR A 8 0.23 -12.43 19.48
CA THR A 8 0.53 -11.02 19.57
C THR A 8 -0.29 -10.38 20.66
N THR A 9 0.37 -9.51 21.40
CA THR A 9 -0.25 -8.77 22.48
C THR A 9 -0.51 -7.34 22.01
N ILE A 10 -1.75 -6.87 22.09
CA ILE A 10 -2.10 -5.47 21.86
C ILE A 10 -2.06 -4.77 23.21
N SER A 11 -1.10 -3.88 23.38
CA SER A 11 -1.01 -3.00 24.55
C SER A 11 -1.73 -1.68 24.24
N LEU A 12 -2.53 -1.20 25.19
CA LEU A 12 -3.29 0.04 25.06
C LEU A 12 -2.52 1.18 25.74
N ILE A 13 -1.89 2.04 24.96
CA ILE A 13 -1.17 3.19 25.52
C ILE A 13 -2.14 4.38 25.65
N PRO A 14 -2.34 4.93 26.85
CA PRO A 14 -3.21 6.08 27.04
C PRO A 14 -2.64 7.32 26.33
N LYS A 15 -3.47 8.07 25.59
CA LYS A 15 -3.08 9.36 24.97
C LYS A 15 -3.18 10.52 25.97
N ILE A 16 -3.98 10.36 27.03
CA ILE A 16 -4.25 11.36 28.07
C ILE A 16 -4.16 10.71 29.44
N ALA A 17 -4.07 11.51 30.52
CA ALA A 17 -3.82 11.01 31.88
C ALA A 17 -4.94 10.11 32.44
N SER A 18 -6.20 10.34 32.07
CA SER A 18 -7.35 9.56 32.53
C SER A 18 -8.28 9.27 31.36
N PRO A 19 -7.98 8.23 30.57
CA PRO A 19 -8.81 7.85 29.43
C PRO A 19 -10.11 7.19 29.89
N ALA A 20 -11.24 7.65 29.36
CA ALA A 20 -12.58 7.11 29.57
C ALA A 20 -13.16 6.42 28.33
N SER A 21 -12.53 6.60 27.16
CA SER A 21 -12.98 6.01 25.88
C SER A 21 -11.86 5.29 25.14
N TRP A 22 -12.21 4.24 24.37
CA TRP A 22 -11.30 3.51 23.49
C TRP A 22 -10.55 4.41 22.48
N SER A 23 -11.17 5.50 22.04
CA SER A 23 -10.56 6.47 21.12
C SER A 23 -9.37 7.23 21.73
N GLU A 24 -9.30 7.28 23.06
CA GLU A 24 -8.25 7.94 23.83
C GLU A 24 -7.05 7.02 24.08
N TYR A 25 -7.13 5.76 23.65
CA TYR A 25 -5.99 4.86 23.62
C TYR A 25 -5.34 4.81 22.25
N ARG A 26 -4.05 4.53 22.25
CA ARG A 26 -3.27 4.18 21.07
C ARG A 26 -2.88 2.70 21.20
N PRO A 27 -3.52 1.80 20.44
CA PRO A 27 -3.13 0.40 20.47
C PRO A 27 -1.75 0.22 19.83
N ILE A 28 -0.88 -0.55 20.47
CA ILE A 28 0.40 -1.01 19.91
C ILE A 28 0.42 -2.54 19.93
N SER A 29 0.64 -3.13 18.76
CA SER A 29 0.81 -4.57 18.62
C SER A 29 2.26 -4.97 18.92
N LEU A 30 2.43 -5.80 19.94
CA LEU A 30 3.69 -6.39 20.35
C LEU A 30 3.76 -7.83 19.82
N CYS A 31 4.46 -8.03 18.70
CA CYS A 31 4.73 -9.36 18.17
C CYS A 31 5.91 -10.05 18.88
N ASN A 32 5.83 -11.37 18.91
CA ASN A 32 6.93 -12.23 19.32
C ASN A 32 8.18 -11.99 18.45
N VAL A 33 9.36 -11.96 19.07
CA VAL A 33 10.67 -11.81 18.40
C VAL A 33 10.87 -12.87 17.32
N MET A 34 10.42 -14.11 17.56
CA MET A 34 10.51 -15.19 16.57
C MET A 34 9.76 -14.85 15.29
N ASN A 35 8.60 -14.20 15.41
CA ASN A 35 7.84 -13.74 14.26
C ASN A 35 8.56 -12.60 13.52
N LYS A 36 9.15 -11.65 14.25
CA LYS A 36 9.98 -10.59 13.65
C LYS A 36 11.15 -11.16 12.85
N ILE A 37 11.81 -12.20 13.36
CA ILE A 37 12.89 -12.89 12.65
C ILE A 37 12.34 -13.56 11.39
N TYR A 38 11.20 -14.24 11.50
CA TYR A 38 10.58 -14.92 10.38
C TYR A 38 10.18 -13.95 9.25
N THR A 39 9.46 -12.86 9.56
CA THR A 39 9.10 -11.85 8.56
C THR A 39 10.33 -11.13 8.02
N LYS A 40 11.37 -10.90 8.84
CA LYS A 40 12.65 -10.34 8.40
C LYS A 40 13.36 -11.23 7.38
N LEU A 41 13.41 -12.54 7.60
CA LEU A 41 14.00 -13.48 6.63
C LEU A 41 13.21 -13.51 5.32
N MET A 42 11.89 -13.42 5.39
CA MET A 42 11.04 -13.37 4.22
C MET A 42 11.26 -12.10 3.40
N ILE A 43 11.29 -10.92 4.03
CA ILE A 43 11.51 -9.67 3.30
C ILE A 43 12.92 -9.60 2.69
N ILE A 44 13.95 -10.15 3.35
CA ILE A 44 15.30 -10.24 2.77
C ILE A 44 15.26 -11.04 1.47
N ARG A 45 14.57 -12.19 1.46
CA ARG A 45 14.40 -13.00 0.25
C ARG A 45 13.58 -12.29 -0.82
N LEU A 46 12.49 -11.64 -0.44
CA LEU A 46 11.65 -10.87 -1.35
C LEU A 46 12.40 -9.69 -1.95
N GLY A 47 13.28 -9.04 -1.18
CA GLY A 47 14.05 -7.87 -1.61
C GLY A 47 14.90 -8.12 -2.85
N HIS A 48 15.42 -9.34 -3.03
CA HIS A 48 16.16 -9.73 -4.25
C HIS A 48 15.31 -9.74 -5.52
N VAL A 49 13.99 -9.87 -5.36
CA VAL A 49 13.00 -9.87 -6.46
C VAL A 49 12.34 -8.51 -6.57
N LEU A 50 12.05 -7.85 -5.45
CA LEU A 50 11.28 -6.61 -5.38
C LEU A 50 11.94 -5.48 -6.19
N SER A 51 13.27 -5.36 -6.13
CA SER A 51 14.03 -4.37 -6.90
C SER A 51 13.94 -4.55 -8.42
N LYS A 52 13.59 -5.75 -8.90
CA LYS A 52 13.37 -6.04 -10.32
C LYS A 52 11.91 -5.87 -10.74
N VAL A 53 11.00 -5.83 -9.78
CA VAL A 53 9.54 -5.93 -10.01
C VAL A 53 8.85 -4.59 -9.84
N VAL A 54 9.33 -3.75 -8.92
CA VAL A 54 8.80 -2.42 -8.63
C VAL A 54 9.38 -1.41 -9.63
N SER A 55 8.50 -0.69 -10.33
CA SER A 55 8.88 0.36 -11.29
C SER A 55 9.59 1.54 -10.64
N LEU A 56 10.39 2.25 -11.44
CA LEU A 56 11.05 3.51 -11.06
C LEU A 56 10.08 4.63 -10.62
N SER A 57 8.77 4.49 -10.91
CA SER A 57 7.75 5.46 -10.50
C SER A 57 7.39 5.39 -9.01
N GLN A 58 7.77 4.31 -8.31
CA GLN A 58 7.53 4.14 -6.87
C GLN A 58 8.77 4.54 -6.06
N SER A 59 8.83 5.81 -5.66
CA SER A 59 10.04 6.40 -5.07
C SER A 59 10.35 5.99 -3.63
N GLY A 60 9.38 5.43 -2.90
CA GLY A 60 9.57 5.06 -1.50
C GLY A 60 10.54 3.90 -1.27
N PHE A 61 10.82 3.08 -2.30
CA PHE A 61 11.54 1.81 -2.17
C PHE A 61 12.70 1.62 -3.15
N VAL A 62 12.93 2.59 -4.03
CA VAL A 62 14.06 2.58 -4.96
C VAL A 62 15.24 3.28 -4.27
N PRO A 63 16.36 2.57 -4.01
CA PRO A 63 17.56 3.20 -3.46
C PRO A 63 18.00 4.39 -4.34
N GLY A 64 18.13 5.57 -3.74
CA GLY A 64 18.59 6.78 -4.45
C GLY A 64 17.49 7.72 -4.95
N GLN A 65 16.20 7.38 -4.82
CA GLN A 65 15.12 8.37 -5.00
C GLN A 65 14.78 9.03 -3.66
N LEU A 66 15.00 10.35 -3.59
CA LEU A 66 14.61 11.15 -2.43
C LEU A 66 13.13 11.51 -2.53
N LEU A 67 12.40 11.41 -1.42
CA LEU A 67 10.99 11.85 -1.34
C LEU A 67 10.81 13.30 -1.82
N SER A 68 11.81 14.16 -1.55
CA SER A 68 11.84 15.55 -2.01
C SER A 68 11.73 15.71 -3.53
N ASN A 69 12.21 14.75 -4.31
CA ASN A 69 12.12 14.81 -5.77
C ASN A 69 10.67 14.65 -6.23
N ASN A 70 9.92 13.73 -5.63
CA ASN A 70 8.50 13.56 -5.94
C ASN A 70 7.67 14.75 -5.45
N VAL A 71 8.05 15.37 -4.33
CA VAL A 71 7.43 16.62 -3.85
C VAL A 71 7.62 17.74 -4.86
N LEU A 72 8.85 17.94 -5.33
CA LEU A 72 9.17 18.96 -6.32
C LEU A 72 8.45 18.70 -7.64
N LEU A 73 8.46 17.45 -8.12
CA LEU A 73 7.75 17.05 -9.34
C LEU A 73 6.23 17.29 -9.21
N ALA A 74 5.62 16.94 -8.08
CA ALA A 74 4.19 17.21 -7.85
C ALA A 74 3.90 18.71 -7.90
N HIS A 75 4.75 19.52 -7.25
CA HIS A 75 4.62 20.98 -7.25
C HIS A 75 4.77 21.57 -8.66
N GLU A 76 5.75 21.12 -9.45
CA GLU A 76 5.93 21.55 -10.84
C GLU A 76 4.75 21.15 -11.73
N LEU A 77 4.21 19.94 -11.56
CA LEU A 77 3.05 19.48 -12.32
C LEU A 77 1.80 20.29 -11.99
N ILE A 78 1.52 20.53 -10.71
CA ILE A 78 0.39 21.36 -10.27
C ILE A 78 0.57 22.81 -10.77
N HIS A 79 1.76 23.39 -10.59
CA HIS A 79 2.04 24.73 -11.08
C HIS A 79 1.88 24.82 -12.60
N SER A 80 2.26 23.78 -13.35
CA SER A 80 2.08 23.73 -14.81
C SER A 80 0.61 23.73 -15.22
N LEU A 81 -0.27 23.08 -14.44
CA LEU A 81 -1.71 23.09 -14.65
C LEU A 81 -2.31 24.48 -14.45
N GLU A 82 -1.81 25.22 -13.45
CA GLU A 82 -2.27 26.58 -13.15
C GLU A 82 -1.75 27.62 -14.15
N SER A 83 -0.56 27.39 -14.71
CA SER A 83 0.17 28.38 -15.52
C SER A 83 0.03 28.22 -17.04
N ARG A 84 -0.45 27.07 -17.56
CA ARG A 84 -0.57 26.82 -19.01
C ARG A 84 -1.92 26.21 -19.44
N ARG A 85 -2.53 26.87 -20.45
CA ARG A 85 -3.48 26.41 -21.49
C ARG A 85 -5.01 26.43 -21.21
N PRO A 86 -5.83 26.60 -22.28
CA PRO A 86 -7.30 26.72 -22.24
C PRO A 86 -8.07 25.41 -22.08
N GLU A 87 -7.41 24.24 -22.12
CA GLU A 87 -8.09 22.94 -22.07
C GLU A 87 -8.34 22.51 -20.62
N PRO A 88 -9.56 22.05 -20.28
CA PRO A 88 -9.87 21.64 -18.93
C PRO A 88 -9.11 20.36 -18.56
N ASN A 89 -8.48 20.37 -17.38
CA ASN A 89 -7.72 19.24 -16.83
C ASN A 89 -8.32 18.78 -15.51
N VAL A 90 -8.10 17.52 -15.16
CA VAL A 90 -8.56 16.92 -13.90
C VAL A 90 -7.39 16.24 -13.19
N VAL A 91 -7.30 16.45 -11.88
CA VAL A 91 -6.37 15.74 -11.01
C VAL A 91 -7.17 14.91 -10.01
N PHE A 92 -6.97 13.59 -10.02
CA PHE A 92 -7.50 12.72 -8.98
C PHE A 92 -6.46 12.55 -7.88
N LYS A 93 -6.78 13.01 -6.68
CA LYS A 93 -5.97 12.72 -5.49
C LYS A 93 -6.56 11.50 -4.78
N LEU A 94 -5.78 10.43 -4.74
CA LEU A 94 -6.13 9.15 -4.13
C LEU A 94 -5.34 8.95 -2.83
N VAL A 95 -6.03 8.43 -1.81
CA VAL A 95 -5.42 8.02 -0.54
C VAL A 95 -5.83 6.58 -0.27
N MET A 96 -4.86 5.71 -0.04
CA MET A 96 -5.13 4.31 0.31
C MET A 96 -5.59 4.22 1.77
N ALA A 97 -6.89 4.40 1.99
CA ALA A 97 -7.49 4.44 3.31
C ALA A 97 -7.24 3.15 4.08
N LYS A 98 -6.44 3.23 5.15
CA LYS A 98 -6.09 2.09 6.01
C LYS A 98 -5.57 0.89 5.21
N ALA A 99 -4.65 1.13 4.27
CA ALA A 99 -4.09 0.10 3.39
C ALA A 99 -3.66 -1.17 4.14
N TYR A 100 -3.00 -1.02 5.30
CA TYR A 100 -2.63 -2.16 6.13
C TYR A 100 -3.85 -2.93 6.62
N ASP A 101 -4.90 -2.27 7.12
CA ASP A 101 -6.03 -2.97 7.74
C ASP A 101 -6.97 -3.63 6.73
N ARG A 102 -6.99 -3.15 5.48
CA ARG A 102 -8.02 -3.53 4.49
C ARG A 102 -7.58 -4.53 3.44
N VAL A 103 -6.28 -4.63 3.15
CA VAL A 103 -5.76 -5.48 2.09
C VAL A 103 -6.26 -6.93 2.23
N SER A 104 -6.89 -7.41 1.16
CA SER A 104 -7.35 -8.77 0.97
C SER A 104 -6.16 -9.70 0.78
N TRP A 105 -6.13 -10.77 1.58
CA TRP A 105 -5.08 -11.79 1.47
C TRP A 105 -5.16 -12.54 0.16
N GLU A 106 -6.36 -12.81 -0.36
CA GLU A 106 -6.50 -13.51 -1.63
C GLU A 106 -5.92 -12.66 -2.77
N PHE A 107 -6.22 -11.37 -2.79
CA PHE A 107 -5.61 -10.44 -3.74
C PHE A 107 -4.08 -10.45 -3.64
N LEU A 108 -3.54 -10.36 -2.42
CA LEU A 108 -2.10 -10.42 -2.22
C LEU A 108 -1.50 -11.72 -2.78
N TYR A 109 -2.12 -12.88 -2.52
CA TYR A 109 -1.63 -14.16 -3.05
C TYR A 109 -1.67 -14.19 -4.57
N GLN A 110 -2.72 -13.65 -5.20
CA GLN A 110 -2.81 -13.55 -6.66
C GLN A 110 -1.71 -12.64 -7.24
N VAL A 111 -1.45 -11.48 -6.62
CA VAL A 111 -0.36 -10.59 -7.03
C VAL A 111 0.99 -11.31 -6.95
N LEU A 112 1.26 -12.01 -5.85
CA LEU A 112 2.50 -12.77 -5.67
C LEU A 112 2.64 -13.90 -6.72
N ARG A 113 1.55 -14.61 -7.05
CA ARG A 113 1.51 -15.63 -8.12
C ARG A 113 1.83 -15.01 -9.48
N GLN A 114 1.20 -13.88 -9.82
CA GLN A 114 1.44 -13.18 -11.09
C GLN A 114 2.88 -12.66 -11.22
N LYS A 115 3.55 -12.34 -10.12
CA LYS A 115 4.97 -11.98 -10.10
C LYS A 115 5.91 -13.19 -10.19
N GLY A 116 5.39 -14.41 -10.32
CA GLY A 116 6.17 -15.63 -10.51
C GLY A 116 6.83 -16.15 -9.23
N LEU A 117 6.34 -15.76 -8.05
CA LEU A 117 6.88 -16.28 -6.81
C LEU A 117 6.50 -17.75 -6.63
N PRO A 118 7.44 -18.61 -6.15
CA PRO A 118 7.16 -20.02 -5.95
C PRO A 118 6.00 -20.25 -4.99
N GLN A 119 5.13 -21.23 -5.29
CA GLN A 119 3.99 -21.59 -4.44
C GLN A 119 4.39 -21.88 -2.98
N ARG A 120 5.59 -22.44 -2.77
CA ARG A 120 6.16 -22.64 -1.43
C ARG A 120 6.35 -21.32 -0.67
N TYR A 121 6.85 -20.29 -1.34
CA TYR A 121 7.01 -18.96 -0.74
C TYR A 121 5.65 -18.34 -0.42
N ILE A 122 4.67 -18.47 -1.34
CA ILE A 122 3.31 -17.97 -1.12
C ILE A 122 2.66 -18.68 0.08
N GLY A 123 2.88 -19.98 0.27
CA GLY A 123 2.46 -20.71 1.46
C GLY A 123 3.10 -20.19 2.75
N LEU A 124 4.37 -19.78 2.71
CA LEU A 124 5.05 -19.13 3.83
C LEU A 124 4.44 -17.76 4.14
N VAL A 125 4.08 -16.97 3.13
CA VAL A 125 3.38 -15.69 3.26
C VAL A 125 2.00 -15.90 3.86
N ALA A 126 1.23 -16.85 3.33
CA ALA A 126 -0.09 -17.16 3.85
C ALA A 126 -0.02 -17.57 5.32
N SER A 127 0.95 -18.42 5.69
CA SER A 127 1.19 -18.80 7.08
C SER A 127 1.61 -17.61 7.94
N ALA A 128 2.37 -16.65 7.38
CA ALA A 128 2.72 -15.42 8.06
C ALA A 128 1.44 -14.63 8.35
N VAL A 129 0.69 -14.21 7.33
CA VAL A 129 -0.39 -13.22 7.49
C VAL A 129 -1.67 -13.76 8.15
N SER A 130 -2.03 -15.03 7.89
CA SER A 130 -3.33 -15.56 8.30
C SER A 130 -3.37 -16.24 9.66
N HIS A 131 -2.23 -16.70 10.17
CA HIS A 131 -2.20 -17.54 11.38
C HIS A 131 -1.93 -16.74 12.68
N TYR A 132 -2.15 -15.43 12.69
CA TYR A 132 -1.92 -14.60 13.87
C TYR A 132 -3.06 -14.64 14.86
N TRP A 133 -2.72 -14.86 16.13
CA TRP A 133 -3.61 -14.69 17.26
C TRP A 133 -3.31 -13.36 17.93
N PHE A 134 -4.34 -12.58 18.23
CA PHE A 134 -4.23 -11.34 18.96
C PHE A 134 -4.91 -11.49 20.32
N SER A 135 -4.29 -10.91 21.33
CA SER A 135 -4.85 -10.79 22.67
C SER A 135 -4.68 -9.34 23.14
N ILE A 136 -5.64 -8.81 23.86
CA ILE A 136 -5.56 -7.43 24.40
C ILE A 136 -4.97 -7.52 25.79
N LEU A 137 -3.97 -6.69 26.09
CA LEU A 137 -3.44 -6.56 27.44
C LEU A 137 -4.30 -5.54 28.21
N VAL A 138 -5.00 -6.00 29.23
CA VAL A 138 -5.83 -5.18 30.12
C VAL A 138 -5.36 -5.40 31.55
N ASN A 139 -4.89 -4.33 32.22
CA ASN A 139 -4.34 -4.41 33.58
C ASN A 139 -3.26 -5.50 33.74
N ASP A 140 -2.33 -5.57 32.77
CA ASP A 140 -1.25 -6.56 32.70
C ASP A 140 -1.69 -8.03 32.52
N GLU A 141 -2.97 -8.27 32.26
CA GLU A 141 -3.49 -9.60 31.95
C GLU A 141 -3.99 -9.72 30.50
N HIS A 142 -3.87 -10.92 29.95
CA HIS A 142 -4.33 -11.23 28.60
C HIS A 142 -5.84 -11.42 28.56
N ALA A 143 -6.54 -10.46 27.96
CA ALA A 143 -7.98 -10.49 27.76
C ALA A 143 -8.32 -11.03 26.36
N GLY A 144 -8.74 -12.30 26.32
CA GLY A 144 -9.29 -12.96 25.14
C GLY A 144 -8.27 -13.24 24.03
N PHE A 145 -8.73 -13.99 23.03
CA PHE A 145 -7.98 -14.28 21.81
C PHE A 145 -8.88 -14.13 20.59
N PHE A 146 -8.39 -13.44 19.57
CA PHE A 146 -9.09 -13.29 18.29
C PHE A 146 -8.11 -13.34 17.11
N HIS A 147 -8.68 -13.54 15.93
CA HIS A 147 -7.94 -13.60 14.68
C HIS A 147 -8.26 -12.40 13.80
N LEU A 148 -7.29 -12.00 12.97
CA LEU A 148 -7.59 -11.15 11.83
C LEU A 148 -8.24 -11.97 10.72
N THR A 149 -9.15 -11.36 9.99
CA THR A 149 -9.76 -11.93 8.79
C THR A 149 -9.23 -11.30 7.51
N ARG A 150 -8.59 -10.14 7.64
CA ARG A 150 -7.97 -9.35 6.56
C ARG A 150 -6.89 -8.43 7.13
N GLY A 151 -6.15 -7.80 6.23
CA GLY A 151 -5.15 -6.80 6.58
C GLY A 151 -3.80 -7.39 6.95
N LEU A 152 -2.85 -6.50 7.12
CA LEU A 152 -1.44 -6.74 7.26
C LEU A 152 -0.96 -6.13 8.57
N TRP A 153 0.20 -6.58 8.98
CA TRP A 153 0.79 -6.15 10.22
C TRP A 153 1.38 -4.75 10.12
N LEU A 154 0.85 -3.83 10.92
CA LEU A 154 1.39 -2.49 11.00
C LEU A 154 2.84 -2.56 11.55
N ARG A 155 3.74 -1.78 10.95
CA ARG A 155 5.18 -1.69 11.30
C ARG A 155 6.00 -2.98 11.09
N ASP A 156 5.52 -3.90 10.27
CA ASP A 156 6.32 -5.04 9.80
C ASP A 156 6.89 -4.76 8.39
N PRO A 157 8.21 -4.94 8.17
CA PRO A 157 8.84 -4.66 6.87
C PRO A 157 8.28 -5.50 5.71
N LEU A 158 7.82 -6.72 5.98
CA LEU A 158 7.22 -7.58 4.96
C LEU A 158 5.84 -7.04 4.55
N SER A 159 5.05 -6.60 5.53
CA SER A 159 3.75 -5.95 5.32
C SER A 159 3.86 -4.67 4.48
N LEU A 160 4.90 -3.86 4.72
CA LEU A 160 5.19 -2.69 3.91
C LEU A 160 5.42 -3.05 2.43
N ALA A 161 6.23 -4.09 2.16
CA ALA A 161 6.48 -4.54 0.79
C ALA A 161 5.21 -5.06 0.09
N PHE A 162 4.27 -5.64 0.84
CA PHE A 162 2.99 -6.08 0.29
C PHE A 162 2.06 -4.91 -0.09
N VAL A 163 2.01 -3.85 0.74
CA VAL A 163 1.28 -2.62 0.39
C VAL A 163 1.88 -1.98 -0.87
N VAL A 164 3.21 -1.97 -1.01
CA VAL A 164 3.89 -1.47 -2.21
C VAL A 164 3.55 -2.30 -3.43
N LEU A 165 3.55 -3.63 -3.32
CA LEU A 165 3.17 -4.52 -4.42
C LEU A 165 1.70 -4.32 -4.84
N ALA A 166 0.80 -4.05 -3.90
CA ALA A 166 -0.59 -3.71 -4.18
C ALA A 166 -0.69 -2.38 -4.96
N ALA A 167 -0.01 -1.33 -4.47
CA ALA A 167 0.07 -0.04 -5.17
C ALA A 167 0.69 -0.20 -6.58
N HIS A 168 1.73 -1.01 -6.72
CA HIS A 168 2.35 -1.26 -8.02
C HIS A 168 1.40 -1.95 -9.01
N TYR A 169 0.53 -2.83 -8.52
CA TYR A 169 -0.51 -3.44 -9.36
C TYR A 169 -1.48 -2.38 -9.88
N LEU A 170 -1.90 -1.45 -9.02
CA LEU A 170 -2.74 -0.32 -9.41
C LEU A 170 -2.05 0.54 -10.48
N LEU A 171 -0.80 0.95 -10.25
CA LEU A 171 -0.03 1.77 -11.20
C LEU A 171 0.04 1.13 -12.59
N ARG A 172 0.35 -0.17 -12.63
CA ARG A 172 0.43 -0.92 -13.90
C ARG A 172 -0.91 -1.04 -14.61
N GLY A 173 -2.01 -1.12 -13.87
CA GLY A 173 -3.34 -1.09 -14.47
C GLY A 173 -3.66 0.27 -15.09
N LEU A 174 -3.29 1.36 -14.42
CA LEU A 174 -3.42 2.70 -14.98
C LEU A 174 -2.52 2.91 -16.19
N ASP A 175 -1.28 2.43 -16.19
CA ASP A 175 -0.39 2.49 -17.36
C ASP A 175 -1.09 1.91 -18.59
N ARG A 176 -1.66 0.71 -18.46
CA ARG A 176 -2.41 0.05 -19.55
C ARG A 176 -3.64 0.83 -19.97
N LEU A 177 -4.36 1.42 -19.02
CA LEU A 177 -5.55 2.22 -19.31
C LEU A 177 -5.19 3.47 -20.13
N PHE A 178 -4.10 4.16 -19.76
CA PHE A 178 -3.60 5.33 -20.46
C PHE A 178 -2.96 4.99 -21.81
N GLU A 179 -2.26 3.85 -21.92
CA GLU A 179 -1.75 3.34 -23.19
C GLU A 179 -2.89 3.04 -24.19
N ALA A 180 -4.02 2.52 -23.71
CA ALA A 180 -5.21 2.29 -24.52
C ALA A 180 -5.90 3.60 -24.96
N HIS A 181 -5.82 4.66 -24.15
CA HIS A 181 -6.48 5.94 -24.41
C HIS A 181 -5.50 7.11 -24.33
N SER A 182 -4.74 7.31 -25.40
CA SER A 182 -3.65 8.31 -25.44
C SER A 182 -4.11 9.76 -25.18
N MET A 183 -5.39 10.06 -25.37
CA MET A 183 -5.99 11.39 -25.15
C MET A 183 -6.07 11.75 -23.65
N MET A 184 -6.04 10.75 -22.76
CA MET A 184 -6.09 10.97 -21.31
C MET A 184 -4.78 11.55 -20.76
N TYR A 185 -3.63 11.30 -21.41
CA TYR A 185 -2.35 11.76 -20.89
C TYR A 185 -2.31 13.28 -20.69
N TYR A 186 -1.98 13.69 -19.46
CA TYR A 186 -1.67 15.09 -19.20
C TYR A 186 -0.36 15.46 -19.89
N GLN A 187 -0.38 16.53 -20.68
CA GLN A 187 0.75 16.93 -21.49
C GLN A 187 1.41 18.22 -20.97
N VAL A 188 2.46 18.05 -20.16
CA VAL A 188 3.24 19.14 -19.55
C VAL A 188 3.98 19.96 -20.62
N THR A 189 4.59 19.26 -21.58
CA THR A 189 5.29 19.83 -22.73
C THR A 189 5.00 19.00 -23.97
N SER A 190 5.41 19.45 -25.16
CA SER A 190 5.23 18.69 -26.41
C SER A 190 5.84 17.27 -26.38
N ARG A 191 6.72 16.96 -25.43
CA ARG A 191 7.42 15.67 -25.31
C ARG A 191 7.10 14.87 -24.05
N ILE A 192 6.61 15.52 -23.00
CA ILE A 192 6.42 14.87 -21.69
C ILE A 192 4.94 14.64 -21.46
N ARG A 193 4.57 13.37 -21.37
CA ARG A 193 3.24 12.89 -21.01
C ARG A 193 3.28 12.31 -19.61
N VAL A 194 2.33 12.69 -18.79
CA VAL A 194 2.21 12.25 -17.40
C VAL A 194 0.83 11.63 -17.20
N SER A 195 0.79 10.48 -16.54
CA SER A 195 -0.45 9.78 -16.18
C SER A 195 -0.67 9.82 -14.67
N HIS A 196 0.36 9.52 -13.89
CA HIS A 196 0.26 9.49 -12.43
C HIS A 196 1.61 9.75 -11.73
N LEU A 197 1.54 10.08 -10.44
CA LEU A 197 2.67 10.29 -9.54
C LEU A 197 2.34 9.76 -8.15
N GLU A 198 3.24 8.97 -7.55
CA GLU A 198 3.15 8.62 -6.13
C GLU A 198 3.85 9.69 -5.27
N TYR A 199 3.16 10.13 -4.22
CA TYR A 199 3.63 11.14 -3.26
C TYR A 199 3.38 10.63 -1.83
N ALA A 200 4.42 10.11 -1.16
CA ALA A 200 4.26 9.54 0.19
C ALA A 200 3.12 8.51 0.26
N ASP A 201 2.08 8.77 1.07
CA ASP A 201 0.88 7.93 1.20
C ASP A 201 -0.25 8.29 0.20
N ASP A 202 -0.05 9.36 -0.58
CA ASP A 202 -0.97 9.87 -1.59
C ASP A 202 -0.54 9.43 -2.99
N MET A 203 -1.51 9.26 -3.88
CA MET A 203 -1.28 9.04 -5.30
C MET A 203 -2.06 10.08 -6.09
N MET A 204 -1.43 10.71 -7.07
CA MET A 204 -2.08 11.68 -7.95
C MET A 204 -2.17 11.12 -9.37
N ILE A 205 -3.34 11.21 -9.98
CA ILE A 205 -3.55 10.88 -11.41
C ILE A 205 -3.83 12.19 -12.13
N PHE A 206 -3.07 12.46 -13.19
CA PHE A 206 -3.19 13.65 -14.01
C PHE A 206 -3.81 13.26 -15.35
N THR A 207 -4.92 13.89 -15.71
CA THR A 207 -5.58 13.61 -16.99
C THR A 207 -6.18 14.87 -17.60
N ASN A 208 -6.21 14.91 -18.93
CA ASN A 208 -7.04 15.89 -19.63
C ASN A 208 -8.53 15.54 -19.40
N THR A 209 -9.42 16.51 -19.54
CA THR A 209 -10.86 16.24 -19.43
C THR A 209 -11.35 15.56 -20.71
N CYS A 210 -11.71 14.29 -20.61
CA CYS A 210 -12.33 13.55 -21.70
C CYS A 210 -13.36 12.55 -21.16
N GLN A 211 -14.19 12.00 -22.04
CA GLN A 211 -15.25 11.08 -21.65
C GLN A 211 -14.70 9.76 -21.07
N GLN A 212 -13.49 9.38 -21.47
CA GLN A 212 -12.77 8.20 -20.98
C GLN A 212 -12.31 8.33 -19.53
N ASN A 213 -12.37 9.53 -18.91
CA ASN A 213 -12.05 9.69 -17.50
C ASN A 213 -12.95 8.83 -16.59
N MET A 214 -14.16 8.47 -17.05
CA MET A 214 -15.04 7.53 -16.33
C MET A 214 -14.43 6.13 -16.19
N GLU A 215 -13.62 5.70 -17.15
CA GLU A 215 -12.96 4.39 -17.09
C GLU A 215 -11.90 4.33 -15.98
N ILE A 216 -11.31 5.48 -15.62
CA ILE A 216 -10.43 5.58 -14.44
C ILE A 216 -11.25 5.26 -13.18
N CYS A 217 -12.43 5.85 -13.03
CA CYS A 217 -13.31 5.59 -11.89
C CYS A 217 -13.75 4.11 -11.84
N ASP A 218 -14.13 3.53 -12.98
CA ASP A 218 -14.54 2.13 -13.06
C ASP A 218 -13.38 1.18 -12.71
N PHE A 219 -12.17 1.48 -13.20
CA PHE A 219 -10.97 0.74 -12.86
C PHE A 219 -10.64 0.83 -11.37
N LEU A 220 -10.72 2.02 -10.77
CA LEU A 220 -10.47 2.22 -9.34
C LEU A 220 -11.48 1.46 -8.46
N GLN A 221 -12.76 1.47 -8.83
CA GLN A 221 -13.78 0.68 -8.15
C GLN A 221 -13.54 -0.83 -8.29
N ALA A 222 -13.13 -1.28 -9.48
CA ALA A 222 -12.79 -2.69 -9.69
C ALA A 222 -11.57 -3.10 -8.85
N TYR A 223 -10.55 -2.24 -8.79
CA TYR A 223 -9.38 -2.44 -7.92
C TYR A 223 -9.80 -2.53 -6.45
N GLU A 224 -10.58 -1.57 -5.94
CA GLU A 224 -11.05 -1.54 -4.54
C GLU A 224 -11.78 -2.84 -4.17
N ARG A 225 -12.70 -3.32 -5.02
CA ARG A 225 -13.47 -4.55 -4.75
C ARG A 225 -12.58 -5.79 -4.60
N VAL A 226 -11.46 -5.83 -5.31
CA VAL A 226 -10.56 -6.99 -5.29
C VAL A 226 -9.49 -6.82 -4.21
N SER A 227 -8.88 -5.64 -4.10
CA SER A 227 -7.81 -5.34 -3.17
C SER A 227 -8.28 -5.26 -1.72
N GLY A 228 -9.53 -4.87 -1.49
CA GLY A 228 -10.12 -4.65 -0.16
C GLY A 228 -10.01 -3.21 0.34
#